data_AF-A0A095AY03-F1
#
_entry.id   AF-A0A095AY03-F1
#
_cell.length_a   1.000
_cell.length_b   1.000
_cell.length_c   1.000
_cell.angle_alpha   90.00
_cell.angle_beta   90.00
_cell.angle_gamma   90.00
#
_symmetry.space_group_name_H-M   'P 1'
#
loop_
_entity.id
_entity.type
_entity.pdbx_description
1 polymer ?
#
loop_
_entity_poly.entity_id
_entity_poly.type
_entity_poly.pdbx_seq_one_letter_code
_entity_poly.pdbx_strand_id
1 'polypeptide(L)'
;MDDHISNDNDISPVDGTGPGPDAHGQAAMLLVESLIHSLIARSVISVVDAVEIVETAMEINLEIAELTFPPEAGRRSLAMLEAISTSLQKDLPAE
;
A
#
# COMPACT_ATOMS: atom_id res chain seq x y z
N MET A 1 -24.68 44.06 24.29
CA MET A 1 -25.33 43.31 23.20
C MET A 1 -24.26 43.28 22.14
N ASP A 2 -23.41 42.26 22.21
CA ASP A 2 -22.22 42.16 21.37
C ASP A 2 -22.26 40.75 20.80
N ASP A 3 -22.65 40.70 19.53
CA ASP A 3 -22.92 39.48 18.79
C ASP A 3 -21.64 38.63 18.66
N HIS A 4 -21.83 37.35 18.98
CA HIS A 4 -20.91 36.26 18.72
C HIS A 4 -20.54 36.21 17.23
N ILE A 5 -19.28 36.52 16.89
CA ILE A 5 -18.67 35.96 15.69
C ILE A 5 -18.11 34.59 16.08
N SER A 6 -19.01 33.59 16.11
CA SER A 6 -18.60 32.19 16.12
C SER A 6 -17.97 31.90 14.77
N ASN A 7 -16.67 31.61 14.76
CA ASN A 7 -15.96 31.21 13.56
C ASN A 7 -16.46 29.81 13.14
N ASP A 8 -17.23 29.74 12.06
CA ASP A 8 -17.83 28.53 11.47
C ASP A 8 -16.81 27.58 10.79
N ASN A 9 -15.52 27.74 11.07
CA ASN A 9 -14.50 26.77 10.68
C ASN A 9 -14.42 25.59 11.66
N ASP A 10 -15.56 25.13 12.19
CA ASP A 10 -15.65 23.78 12.73
C ASP A 10 -15.68 22.81 11.53
N ILE A 11 -14.51 22.64 10.92
CA ILE A 11 -14.22 21.50 10.08
C ILE A 11 -14.21 20.33 11.06
N SER A 12 -15.39 19.79 11.35
CA SER A 12 -15.53 18.51 12.01
C SER A 12 -14.61 17.56 11.24
N PRO A 13 -13.64 16.88 11.88
CA PRO A 13 -12.84 15.90 11.18
C PRO A 13 -13.82 14.87 10.65
N VAL A 14 -13.97 14.89 9.32
CA VAL A 14 -14.76 13.94 8.55
C VAL A 14 -14.48 12.54 9.11
N ASP A 15 -15.55 11.89 9.55
CA ASP A 15 -15.58 10.50 9.98
C ASP A 15 -14.66 9.64 9.11
N GLY A 16 -13.56 9.15 9.68
CA GLY A 16 -12.60 8.31 8.95
C GLY A 16 -11.51 7.66 9.80
N THR A 17 -11.28 8.15 11.02
CA THR A 17 -10.21 7.65 11.90
C THR A 17 -10.75 6.69 12.97
N GLY A 18 -11.19 5.51 12.52
CA GLY A 18 -11.15 4.31 13.36
C GLY A 18 -9.91 3.48 13.00
N PRO A 19 -9.22 2.82 13.97
CA PRO A 19 -8.00 2.04 13.74
C PRO A 19 -8.30 0.68 13.08
N GLY A 20 -9.21 0.65 12.11
CA GLY A 20 -9.50 -0.53 11.30
C GLY A 20 -8.50 -0.67 10.16
N PRO A 21 -8.30 -1.90 9.63
CA PRO A 21 -7.66 -2.04 8.34
C PRO A 21 -8.44 -1.25 7.29
N ASP A 22 -7.77 -0.38 6.53
CA ASP A 22 -8.40 0.30 5.41
C ASP A 22 -8.88 -0.75 4.40
N ALA A 23 -10.19 -0.96 4.35
CA ALA A 23 -10.83 -1.98 3.53
C ALA A 23 -10.53 -1.77 2.04
N HIS A 24 -10.36 -0.51 1.60
CA HIS A 24 -9.99 -0.19 0.23
C HIS A 24 -8.55 -0.61 -0.05
N GLY A 25 -7.61 -0.28 0.84
CA GLY A 25 -6.23 -0.72 0.75
C GLY A 25 -6.08 -2.24 0.72
N GLN A 26 -6.84 -2.97 1.56
CA GLN A 26 -6.84 -4.43 1.56
C GLN A 26 -7.41 -5.04 0.27
N ALA A 27 -8.52 -4.49 -0.24
CA ALA A 27 -9.11 -4.94 -1.50
C ALA A 27 -8.18 -4.67 -2.70
N ALA A 28 -7.53 -3.50 -2.74
CA ALA A 28 -6.53 -3.17 -3.74
C ALA A 28 -5.33 -4.11 -3.69
N MET A 29 -4.85 -4.44 -2.48
CA MET A 29 -3.75 -5.37 -2.27
C MET A 29 -4.06 -6.76 -2.83
N LEU A 30 -5.22 -7.32 -2.45
CA LEU A 30 -5.67 -8.63 -2.94
C LEU A 30 -5.85 -8.65 -4.47
N LEU A 31 -6.34 -7.55 -5.03
CA LEU A 31 -6.50 -7.42 -6.48
C LEU A 31 -5.13 -7.43 -7.18
N VAL A 32 -4.15 -6.69 -6.67
CA VAL A 32 -2.80 -6.62 -7.23
C VAL A 32 -2.10 -7.97 -7.10
N GLU A 33 -2.17 -8.63 -5.94
CA GLU A 33 -1.61 -9.96 -5.74
C GLU A 33 -2.23 -10.97 -6.72
N SER A 34 -3.56 -10.96 -6.84
CA SER A 34 -4.28 -11.81 -7.79
C SER A 34 -3.89 -11.53 -9.25
N LEU A 35 -3.65 -10.26 -9.60
CA LEU A 35 -3.20 -9.86 -10.92
C LEU A 35 -1.79 -10.39 -11.22
N ILE A 36 -0.84 -10.22 -10.30
CA ILE A 36 0.54 -10.71 -10.45
C ILE A 36 0.54 -12.23 -10.63
N HIS A 37 -0.17 -12.97 -9.79
CA HIS A 37 -0.30 -14.42 -9.94
C HIS A 37 -0.92 -14.81 -11.30
N SER A 38 -1.92 -14.06 -11.79
CA SER A 38 -2.52 -14.32 -13.11
C SER A 38 -1.53 -14.08 -14.25
N LEU A 39 -0.68 -13.05 -14.17
CA LEU A 39 0.35 -12.77 -15.17
C LEU A 39 1.41 -13.87 -15.21
N ILE A 40 1.84 -14.35 -14.04
CA ILE A 40 2.77 -15.49 -13.90
C ILE A 40 2.13 -16.76 -14.48
N ALA A 41 0.90 -17.10 -14.09
CA ALA A 41 0.19 -18.29 -14.54
C ALA A 41 -0.04 -18.30 -16.07
N ARG A 42 -0.13 -17.12 -16.69
CA ARG A 42 -0.24 -16.95 -18.14
C ARG A 42 1.11 -16.78 -18.84
N SER A 43 2.22 -16.91 -18.11
CA SER A 43 3.60 -16.73 -18.58
C SER A 43 3.85 -15.39 -19.29
N VAL A 44 3.15 -14.34 -18.86
CA VAL A 44 3.37 -12.97 -19.35
C VAL A 44 4.64 -12.38 -18.74
N ILE A 45 4.91 -12.71 -17.48
CA ILE A 45 6.13 -12.38 -16.75
C ILE A 45 6.63 -13.64 -16.03
N SER A 46 7.92 -13.72 -15.76
CA SER A 46 8.49 -14.76 -14.91
C SER A 46 8.24 -14.46 -13.42
N VAL A 47 8.40 -15.47 -12.55
CA VAL A 47 8.36 -15.24 -11.09
C VAL A 47 9.50 -14.31 -10.66
N VAL A 48 10.67 -14.43 -11.29
CA VAL A 48 11.83 -13.55 -11.03
C VAL A 48 11.48 -12.11 -11.39
N ASP A 49 10.89 -11.88 -12.56
CA ASP A 49 10.47 -10.55 -13.01
C ASP A 49 9.45 -9.95 -12.02
N ALA A 50 8.52 -10.78 -11.51
CA ALA A 50 7.52 -10.34 -10.55
C ALA A 50 8.15 -9.92 -9.22
N VAL A 51 9.16 -10.65 -8.72
CA VAL A 51 9.91 -10.29 -7.51
C VAL A 51 10.67 -8.97 -7.72
N GLU A 52 11.39 -8.83 -8.84
CA GLU A 52 12.14 -7.60 -9.16
C GLU A 52 11.23 -6.36 -9.25
N ILE A 53 10.03 -6.50 -9.82
CA ILE A 53 9.03 -5.42 -9.88
C ILE A 53 8.63 -4.96 -8.48
N VAL A 54 8.38 -5.91 -7.57
CA VAL A 54 7.95 -5.59 -6.21
C VAL A 54 9.10 -4.97 -5.41
N GLU A 55 10.33 -5.46 -5.57
CA GLU A 55 11.52 -4.88 -4.95
C GLU A 55 11.76 -3.44 -5.42
N THR A 56 11.64 -3.19 -6.73
CA THR A 56 11.72 -1.84 -7.30
C THR A 56 10.63 -0.92 -6.70
N ALA A 57 9.41 -1.43 -6.52
CA ALA A 57 8.34 -0.66 -5.90
C ALA A 57 8.61 -0.36 -4.41
N MET A 58 9.28 -1.27 -3.70
CA MET A 58 9.72 -1.05 -2.31
C MET A 58 10.75 0.06 -2.21
N GLU A 59 11.76 0.06 -3.09
CA GLU A 59 12.79 1.09 -3.15
C GLU A 59 12.18 2.47 -3.41
N ILE A 60 11.31 2.57 -4.43
CA ILE A 60 10.62 3.82 -4.74
C ILE A 60 9.71 4.26 -3.57
N ASN A 61 9.01 3.33 -2.92
CA ASN A 61 8.18 3.64 -1.78
C ASN A 61 9.00 4.17 -0.59
N LEU A 62 10.20 3.65 -0.35
CA LEU A 62 11.13 4.17 0.66
C LEU A 62 11.55 5.61 0.33
N GLU A 63 11.98 5.86 -0.91
CA GLU A 63 12.39 7.20 -1.36
C GLU A 63 11.26 8.24 -1.24
N ILE A 64 10.03 7.85 -1.61
CA ILE A 64 8.87 8.74 -1.57
C ILE A 64 8.35 8.92 -0.14
N ALA A 65 8.38 7.87 0.68
CA ALA A 65 7.88 7.90 2.05
C ALA A 65 8.64 8.89 2.93
N GLU A 66 9.96 9.01 2.75
CA GLU A 66 10.78 9.99 3.46
C GLU A 66 10.41 11.44 3.10
N LEU A 67 9.87 11.67 1.90
CA LEU A 67 9.60 13.00 1.37
C LEU A 67 8.13 13.44 1.50
N THR A 68 7.19 12.49 1.54
CA THR A 68 5.78 12.77 1.18
C THR A 68 4.77 12.34 2.25
N PHE A 69 5.06 11.30 3.02
CA PHE A 69 4.07 10.69 3.91
C PHE A 69 4.44 10.86 5.39
N PRO A 70 3.44 10.87 6.29
CA PRO A 70 3.70 10.62 7.70
C PRO A 70 4.44 9.27 7.87
N PRO A 71 5.40 9.15 8.80
CA PRO A 71 6.23 7.95 8.95
C PRO A 71 5.44 6.64 9.09
N GLU A 72 4.24 6.69 9.66
CA GLU A 72 3.37 5.52 9.85
C GLU A 72 2.74 5.02 8.53
N ALA A 73 2.38 5.93 7.63
CA ALA A 73 1.79 5.57 6.34
C ALA A 73 2.84 4.92 5.42
N GLY A 74 4.06 5.45 5.39
CA GLY A 74 5.17 4.87 4.62
C GLY A 74 5.60 3.49 5.11
N ARG A 75 5.63 3.28 6.44
CA ARG A 75 5.89 1.94 7.02
C ARG A 75 4.81 0.93 6.67
N ARG A 76 3.54 1.36 6.65
CA ARG A 76 2.42 0.49 6.33
C ARG A 76 2.44 0.06 4.86
N SER A 77 2.73 0.98 3.93
CA SER A 77 2.87 0.63 2.52
C SER A 77 4.05 -0.30 2.27
N LEU A 78 5.19 -0.08 2.95
CA LEU A 78 6.36 -0.95 2.86
C LEU A 78 6.05 -2.37 3.35
N ALA A 79 5.44 -2.51 4.53
CA ALA A 79 5.08 -3.82 5.09
C ALA A 79 4.13 -4.62 4.18
N MET A 80 3.29 -3.93 3.40
CA MET A 80 2.42 -4.59 2.42
C MET A 80 3.20 -5.10 1.20
N LEU A 81 4.13 -4.31 0.68
CA LEU A 81 4.99 -4.72 -0.44
C LEU A 81 5.91 -5.89 -0.04
N GLU A 82 6.44 -5.88 1.19
CA GLU A 82 7.20 -7.00 1.75
C GLU A 82 6.38 -8.30 1.82
N ALA A 83 5.09 -8.19 2.20
CA ALA A 83 4.20 -9.35 2.23
C ALA A 83 3.96 -9.94 0.82
N ILE A 84 3.78 -9.09 -0.21
CA ILE A 84 3.68 -9.56 -1.60
C ILE A 84 4.98 -10.25 -2.01
N SER A 85 6.14 -9.60 -1.82
CA SER A 85 7.44 -10.18 -2.21
C SER A 85 7.66 -11.55 -1.55
N THR A 86 7.38 -11.66 -0.24
CA THR A 86 7.45 -12.91 0.51
C THR A 86 6.49 -13.98 -0.03
N SER A 87 5.30 -13.58 -0.50
CA SER A 87 4.34 -14.48 -1.14
C SER A 87 4.92 -15.05 -2.43
N LEU A 88 5.40 -14.18 -3.32
CA LEU A 88 5.96 -14.52 -4.63
C LEU A 88 7.24 -15.36 -4.55
N GLN A 89 8.10 -15.09 -3.56
CA GLN A 89 9.33 -15.86 -3.37
C GLN A 89 9.07 -17.35 -3.09
N LYS A 90 7.88 -17.72 -2.58
CA LYS A 90 7.51 -19.14 -2.40
C LYS A 90 7.23 -19.87 -3.71
N ASP A 91 6.94 -19.11 -4.78
CA ASP A 91 6.68 -19.65 -6.11
C ASP A 91 7.97 -19.77 -6.93
N LEU A 92 9.11 -19.31 -6.39
CA LEU A 92 10.41 -19.56 -7.01
C LEU A 92 10.72 -21.06 -6.98
N PRO A 93 11.23 -21.63 -8.08
CA PRO A 93 11.67 -23.02 -8.08
C PRO A 93 12.80 -23.20 -7.04
N ALA A 94 12.71 -24.26 -6.23
CA ALA A 94 13.82 -24.67 -5.38
C ALA A 94 15.02 -25.03 -6.27
N GLU A 95 16.18 -24.40 -6.03
CA GLU A 95 17.44 -24.74 -6.69
C GLU A 95 17.90 -26.18 -6.40
#